data_AF-X1LN17-F1
#
_entry.id   AF-X1LN17-F1
#
_cell.length_a   1.000
_cell.length_b   1.000
_cell.length_c   1.000
_cell.angle_alpha   90.00
_cell.angle_beta   90.00
_cell.angle_gamma   90.00
#
_symmetry.space_group_name_H-M   'P 1'
#
loop_
_entity.id
_entity.type
_entity.pdbx_description
1 polymer ?
#
loop_
_entity_poly.entity_id
_entity_poly.type
_entity_poly.pdbx_seq_one_letter_code
_entity_poly.pdbx_strand_id
1 'polypeptide(L)'
;MHLGTANTLLRRLQEEPLKPKTAKILGFGALAALWNIAEELRVVEIIDKHAPKREQGLSCAQYMLLAALNRCVHASSKSSLYDWYRKTVLRRLLP
;
A
#
# COMPACT_ATOMS: atom_id res chain seq x y z
N MET A 1 17.12 -5.11 2.13
CA MET A 1 17.33 -5.15 0.66
C MET A 1 18.71 -4.60 0.37
N HIS A 2 19.68 -5.44 0.03
CA HIS A 2 21.07 -5.00 -0.20
C HIS A 2 21.29 -4.78 -1.70
N LEU A 3 21.65 -3.55 -2.09
CA LEU A 3 21.87 -3.17 -3.49
C LEU A 3 23.17 -3.77 -4.10
N GLY A 4 24.03 -4.35 -3.27
CA GLY A 4 25.38 -4.81 -3.62
C GLY A 4 26.46 -3.78 -3.23
N THR A 5 27.71 -4.02 -3.63
CA THR A 5 28.81 -3.08 -3.44
C THR A 5 28.73 -1.92 -4.45
N ALA A 6 29.35 -0.78 -4.12
CA ALA A 6 29.41 0.39 -5.01
C ALA A 6 29.95 0.03 -6.40
N ASN A 7 31.02 -0.78 -6.47
CA ASN A 7 31.60 -1.25 -7.73
C ASN A 7 30.61 -2.10 -8.54
N THR A 8 29.79 -2.91 -7.88
CA THR A 8 28.76 -3.71 -8.55
C THR A 8 27.66 -2.83 -9.14
N LEU A 9 27.28 -1.77 -8.43
CA LEU A 9 26.30 -0.80 -8.92
C LEU A 9 26.83 -0.01 -10.12
N LEU A 10 28.08 0.45 -10.04
CA LEU A 10 28.74 1.19 -11.11
C LEU A 10 28.88 0.35 -12.37
N ARG A 11 29.26 -0.93 -12.24
CA ARG A 11 29.30 -1.88 -13.37
C ARG A 11 27.92 -2.03 -14.03
N ARG A 12 26.86 -2.23 -13.25
CA ARG A 12 25.48 -2.36 -13.78
C ARG A 12 24.95 -1.10 -14.46
N LEU A 13 25.43 0.09 -14.06
CA LEU A 13 25.09 1.37 -14.69
C LEU A 13 25.81 1.57 -16.03
N GLN A 14 27.00 0.98 -16.19
CA GLN A 14 27.80 1.05 -17.41
C GLN A 14 27.40 -0.01 -18.44
N GLU A 15 26.89 -1.17 -17.99
CA GLU A 15 26.30 -2.19 -18.86
C GLU A 15 25.01 -1.65 -19.50
N GLU A 16 24.73 -2.01 -20.76
CA GLU A 16 23.44 -1.70 -21.36
C GLU A 16 22.33 -2.33 -20.51
N PRO A 17 21.39 -1.52 -19.98
CA PRO A 17 20.36 -2.05 -19.10
C PRO A 17 19.50 -3.03 -19.90
N LEU A 18 19.30 -4.23 -19.32
CA LEU A 18 18.31 -5.18 -19.84
C LEU A 18 16.98 -4.44 -20.02
N LYS A 19 16.45 -4.45 -21.26
CA LYS A 19 15.17 -3.80 -21.54
C LYS A 19 14.08 -4.43 -20.65
N PRO A 20 13.40 -3.65 -19.81
CA PRO A 20 12.34 -4.19 -18.96
C PRO A 20 11.22 -4.76 -19.84
N LYS A 21 10.85 -6.03 -19.58
CA LYS A 21 9.80 -6.72 -20.34
C LYS A 21 8.39 -6.19 -20.03
N THR A 22 8.16 -5.78 -18.78
CA THR A 22 6.86 -5.32 -18.29
C THR A 22 7.02 -4.33 -17.16
N ALA A 23 6.08 -3.39 -17.02
CA ALA A 23 5.96 -2.51 -15.87
C ALA A 23 4.55 -2.64 -15.25
N LYS A 24 4.45 -2.46 -13.93
CA LYS A 24 3.16 -2.35 -13.22
C LYS A 24 3.00 -0.92 -12.74
N ILE A 25 1.92 -0.28 -13.16
CA ILE A 25 1.54 1.06 -12.68
C ILE A 25 0.66 0.88 -11.45
N LEU A 26 0.96 1.62 -10.38
CA LEU A 26 0.23 1.56 -9.11
C LEU A 26 -0.13 2.95 -8.62
N GLY A 27 -1.34 3.10 -8.09
CA GLY A 27 -1.72 4.28 -7.33
C GLY A 27 -0.86 4.39 -6.06
N PHE A 28 -0.04 5.44 -5.98
CA PHE A 28 0.96 5.61 -4.92
C PHE A 28 0.75 6.89 -4.11
N GLY A 29 1.05 8.07 -4.69
CA GLY A 29 1.25 9.31 -3.92
C GLY A 29 0.15 9.67 -2.94
N ALA A 30 -1.10 9.81 -3.42
CA ALA A 30 -2.23 10.16 -2.56
C ALA A 30 -2.50 9.11 -1.46
N LEU A 31 -2.36 7.83 -1.79
CA LEU A 31 -2.61 6.74 -0.83
C LEU A 31 -1.50 6.61 0.20
N ALA A 32 -0.23 6.81 -0.18
CA ALA A 32 0.89 6.83 0.75
C ALA A 32 0.77 8.02 1.72
N ALA A 33 0.37 9.19 1.24
CA ALA A 33 0.15 10.36 2.08
C ALA A 33 -1.00 10.14 3.08
N LEU A 34 -2.15 9.67 2.60
CA LEU A 34 -3.30 9.38 3.47
C LEU A 34 -3.01 8.24 4.47
N TRP A 35 -2.23 7.23 4.06
CA TRP A 35 -1.78 6.19 4.96
C TRP A 35 -0.91 6.74 6.10
N ASN A 36 0.09 7.57 5.77
CA ASN A 36 0.93 8.21 6.80
C ASN A 36 0.09 9.05 7.76
N ILE A 37 -0.88 9.82 7.26
CA ILE A 37 -1.80 10.58 8.12
C ILE A 37 -2.62 9.64 9.02
N ALA A 38 -3.10 8.52 8.50
CA ALA A 38 -3.87 7.56 9.30
C ALA A 38 -3.04 6.90 10.41
N GLU A 39 -1.76 6.62 10.14
CA GLU A 39 -0.80 6.12 11.13
C GLU A 39 -0.50 7.18 12.19
N GLU A 40 -0.21 8.43 11.80
CA GLU A 40 0.05 9.55 12.71
C GLU A 40 -1.15 9.83 13.63
N LEU A 41 -2.37 9.74 13.09
CA LEU A 41 -3.61 9.88 13.86
C LEU A 41 -4.00 8.61 14.62
N ARG A 42 -3.26 7.51 14.44
CA ARG A 42 -3.51 6.21 15.08
C ARG A 42 -4.93 5.70 14.84
N VAL A 43 -5.44 5.89 13.63
CA VAL A 43 -6.83 5.58 13.26
C VAL A 43 -7.18 4.13 13.56
N VAL A 44 -6.28 3.20 13.22
CA VAL A 44 -6.50 1.76 13.44
C VAL A 44 -6.62 1.45 14.93
N GLU A 45 -5.65 1.90 15.72
CA GLU A 45 -5.57 1.65 17.16
C GLU A 45 -6.80 2.20 17.90
N ILE A 46 -7.22 3.44 17.56
CA ILE A 46 -8.37 4.09 18.18
C ILE A 46 -9.64 3.31 17.89
N ILE A 47 -9.87 2.89 16.65
CA ILE A 47 -11.09 2.15 16.29
C ILE A 47 -11.08 0.75 16.92
N ASP A 48 -9.97 0.02 16.83
CA ASP A 48 -9.90 -1.35 17.36
C ASP A 48 -10.05 -1.39 18.89
N LYS A 49 -9.64 -0.32 19.60
CA LYS A 49 -9.93 -0.15 21.04
C LYS A 49 -11.43 -0.19 21.35
N HIS A 50 -12.27 0.29 20.44
CA HIS A 50 -13.72 0.38 20.61
C HIS A 50 -14.50 -0.72 19.87
N ALA A 51 -13.87 -1.43 18.94
CA ALA A 51 -14.49 -2.48 18.14
C ALA A 51 -13.60 -3.74 18.05
N PRO A 52 -13.25 -4.38 19.19
CA PRO A 52 -12.36 -5.53 19.19
C PRO A 52 -12.97 -6.70 18.42
N LYS A 53 -12.12 -7.41 17.67
CA LYS A 53 -12.45 -8.60 16.88
C LYS A 53 -11.45 -9.72 17.21
N ARG A 54 -11.87 -10.98 17.10
CA ARG A 54 -10.96 -12.14 17.13
C ARG A 54 -9.88 -12.00 16.06
N GLU A 55 -8.66 -12.50 16.32
CA GLU A 55 -7.52 -12.48 15.40
C GLU A 55 -7.72 -13.42 14.21
N GLN A 56 -8.59 -13.01 13.27
CA GLN A 56 -8.93 -13.74 12.07
C GLN A 56 -8.87 -12.77 10.88
N GLY A 57 -7.70 -12.71 10.24
CA GLY A 57 -7.42 -11.77 9.17
C GLY A 57 -7.38 -10.32 9.66
N LEU A 58 -7.73 -9.38 8.78
CA LEU A 58 -7.72 -7.95 9.09
C LEU A 58 -8.71 -7.60 10.22
N SER A 59 -8.33 -6.60 11.02
CA SER A 59 -9.16 -6.02 12.07
C SER A 59 -10.33 -5.22 11.50
N CYS A 60 -11.30 -4.87 12.36
CA CYS A 60 -12.41 -4.01 11.95
C CYS A 60 -11.90 -2.66 11.43
N ALA A 61 -10.96 -2.07 12.16
CA ALA A 61 -10.39 -0.78 11.82
C ALA A 61 -9.60 -0.81 10.50
N GLN A 62 -8.88 -1.88 10.19
CA GLN A 62 -8.17 -2.02 8.92
C GLN A 62 -9.12 -2.06 7.71
N TYR A 63 -10.25 -2.75 7.81
CA TYR A 63 -11.28 -2.72 6.76
C TYR A 63 -11.92 -1.33 6.64
N MET A 64 -12.20 -0.66 7.76
CA MET A 64 -12.74 0.70 7.78
C MET A 64 -11.77 1.69 7.14
N LEU A 65 -10.48 1.59 7.45
CA LEU A 65 -9.44 2.42 6.84
C LEU A 65 -9.35 2.17 5.33
N LEU A 66 -9.33 0.91 4.89
CA LEU A 66 -9.33 0.57 3.46
C LEU A 66 -10.53 1.19 2.72
N ALA A 67 -11.72 1.12 3.31
CA ALA A 67 -12.93 1.72 2.74
C ALA A 67 -12.85 3.26 2.71
N ALA A 68 -12.34 3.89 3.78
CA ALA A 68 -12.16 5.33 3.83
C ALA A 68 -11.17 5.82 2.77
N LEU A 69 -10.02 5.15 2.63
CA LEU A 69 -9.02 5.47 1.60
C LEU A 69 -9.60 5.33 0.19
N ASN A 70 -10.35 4.26 -0.07
CA ASN A 70 -11.05 4.10 -1.34
C ASN A 70 -11.98 5.28 -1.60
N ARG A 71 -12.76 5.68 -0.60
CA ARG A 71 -13.70 6.80 -0.70
C ARG A 71 -13.01 8.11 -1.01
N CYS A 72 -11.82 8.35 -0.46
CA CYS A 72 -11.03 9.56 -0.70
C CYS A 72 -10.49 9.67 -2.13
N VAL A 73 -10.05 8.58 -2.76
CA VAL A 73 -9.26 8.66 -4.01
C VAL A 73 -9.91 8.03 -5.24
N HIS A 74 -10.95 7.21 -5.08
CA HIS A 74 -11.57 6.51 -6.22
C HIS A 74 -13.09 6.32 -6.07
N ALA A 75 -13.62 6.30 -4.85
CA ALA A 75 -15.03 6.14 -4.52
C ALA A 75 -15.73 4.98 -5.26
N SER A 76 -15.09 3.80 -5.30
CA SER A 76 -15.61 2.64 -6.03
C SER A 76 -16.73 1.92 -5.29
N SER A 77 -17.48 1.08 -6.00
CA SER A 77 -18.48 0.20 -5.37
C SER A 77 -17.81 -0.85 -4.46
N LYS A 78 -18.58 -1.45 -3.54
CA LYS A 78 -18.11 -2.58 -2.71
C LYS A 78 -17.58 -3.74 -3.56
N SER A 79 -18.24 -4.05 -4.68
CA SER A 79 -17.85 -5.13 -5.60
C SER A 79 -16.55 -4.84 -6.36
N SER A 80 -16.17 -3.58 -6.53
CA SER A 80 -14.95 -3.18 -7.27
C SER A 80 -13.80 -2.76 -6.34
N LEU A 81 -14.02 -2.75 -5.03
CA LEU A 81 -13.01 -2.35 -4.03
C LEU A 81 -11.73 -3.20 -4.15
N TYR A 82 -11.87 -4.51 -4.31
CA TYR A 82 -10.71 -5.40 -4.41
C TYR A 82 -9.90 -5.17 -5.70
N ASP A 83 -10.59 -4.95 -6.82
CA ASP A 83 -9.96 -4.67 -8.10
C ASP A 83 -9.23 -3.33 -8.14
N TRP A 84 -9.74 -2.36 -7.39
CA TRP A 84 -9.02 -1.12 -7.13
C TRP A 84 -7.80 -1.38 -6.23
N TYR A 85 -7.99 -2.01 -5.07
CA TYR A 85 -6.95 -2.25 -4.06
C TYR A 85 -5.68 -2.88 -4.66
N ARG A 86 -5.81 -3.93 -5.48
CA ARG A 86 -4.67 -4.63 -6.12
C ARG A 86 -3.81 -3.75 -7.04
N LYS A 87 -4.36 -2.62 -7.51
CA LYS A 87 -3.68 -1.64 -8.38
C LYS A 87 -3.09 -0.47 -7.58
N THR A 88 -2.97 -0.59 -6.26
CA THR A 88 -2.45 0.47 -5.40
C THR A 88 -1.24 0.02 -4.58
N VAL A 89 -0.58 0.98 -3.94
CA VAL A 89 0.48 0.76 -2.94
C VAL A 89 -0.04 0.03 -1.70
N LEU A 90 -1.35 0.09 -1.40
CA LEU A 90 -1.92 -0.48 -0.18
C LEU A 90 -1.67 -1.98 -0.04
N ARG A 91 -1.49 -2.71 -1.14
CA ARG A 91 -1.11 -4.13 -1.11
C ARG A 91 0.23 -4.43 -0.43
N ARG A 92 1.04 -3.40 -0.19
CA ARG A 92 2.32 -3.47 0.52
C ARG A 92 2.26 -2.87 1.93
N LEU A 93 1.24 -2.06 2.20
CA LEU A 93 1.10 -1.31 3.46
C LEU A 93 0.13 -1.99 4.42
N LEU A 94 -0.97 -2.55 3.91
CA LEU A 94 -1.84 -3.42 4.70
C LEU A 94 -1.14 -4.76 4.97
N PRO A 95 -1.15 -5.26 6.22
CA PRO A 95 -0.56 -6.54 6.61
C PRO A 95 -1.28 -7.75 5.99
#